data_AF-A0A8S3B0Y9-F1
#
_entry.id   AF-A0A8S3B0Y9-F1
#
_cell.length_a   1.000
_cell.length_b   1.000
_cell.length_c   1.000
_cell.angle_alpha   90.00
_cell.angle_beta   90.00
_cell.angle_gamma   90.00
#
_symmetry.space_group_name_H-M   'P 1'
#
loop_
_entity.id
_entity.type
_entity.pdbx_description
1 polymer ?
#
loop_
_entity_poly.entity_id
_entity_poly.type
_entity_poly.pdbx_seq_one_letter_code
_entity_poly.pdbx_strand_id
1 'polypeptide(L)' 'GRVNFSTKKVVLGGIKDYANEIRRCRRLILIACGTSYHSAVATRQLLEELSELPVMVELASDFLDRNTPVFRDDVCIFIS' A
#
# COMPACT_ATOMS: atom_id res chain seq x y z
N GLY A 1 5.32 4.90 -12.45
CA GLY A 1 4.32 4.22 -13.29
C GLY A 1 4.22 4.91 -14.64
N ARG A 2 3.62 4.26 -15.65
CA ARG A 2 3.33 4.87 -16.95
C ARG A 2 1.85 4.70 -17.26
N VAL A 3 1.25 5.73 -17.86
CA VAL A 3 -0.14 5.72 -18.32
C VAL A 3 -0.14 5.75 -19.84
N ASN A 4 -0.85 4.82 -20.45
CA ASN A 4 -1.09 4.82 -21.89
C ASN A 4 -2.54 5.28 -22.13
N PHE A 5 -2.70 6.50 -22.63
CA PHE A 5 -4.02 7.13 -22.80
C PHE A 5 -4.86 6.51 -23.93
N SER A 6 -4.23 5.96 -24.98
CA SER A 6 -4.97 5.32 -26.08
C SER A 6 -5.57 3.97 -25.67
N THR A 7 -4.84 3.19 -24.88
CA THR A 7 -5.28 1.88 -24.37
C THR A 7 -5.94 1.96 -22.99
N LYS A 8 -5.92 3.14 -22.34
CA LYS A 8 -6.36 3.39 -20.96
C LYS A 8 -5.70 2.47 -19.93
N LYS A 9 -4.47 2.02 -20.19
CA LYS A 9 -3.72 1.11 -19.30
C LYS A 9 -2.76 1.89 -18.41
N VAL A 10 -2.72 1.51 -17.15
CA VAL A 10 -1.70 1.96 -16.18
C VAL A 10 -0.75 0.81 -15.91
N VAL A 11 0.55 1.06 -16.02
CA VAL A 11 1.60 0.07 -15.75
C VAL A 11 2.55 0.59 -14.68
N LEU A 12 2.62 -0.11 -13.55
CA LEU A 12 3.58 0.15 -12.49
C LEU A 12 4.80 -0.76 -12.68
N GLY A 13 5.71 -0.32 -13.56
CA GLY A 13 6.89 -1.13 -13.95
C GLY A 13 7.77 -1.59 -12.79
N GLY A 14 7.91 -0.77 -11.74
CA GLY A 14 8.75 -1.09 -10.58
C GLY A 14 8.22 -2.22 -9.68
N ILE A 15 6.94 -2.58 -9.80
CA ILE A 15 6.33 -3.67 -9.02
C ILE A 15 5.84 -4.82 -9.89
N LYS A 16 6.12 -4.78 -11.20
CA LYS A 16 5.55 -5.73 -12.16
C LYS A 16 5.90 -7.17 -11.82
N ASP A 17 7.15 -7.42 -11.44
CA ASP A 17 7.66 -8.75 -11.16
C ASP A 17 7.15 -9.29 -9.81
N TYR A 18 6.80 -8.39 -8.88
CA TYR A 18 6.27 -8.70 -7.54
C TYR A 18 4.73 -8.72 -7.49
N ALA A 19 4.05 -8.38 -8.59
CA ALA A 19 2.60 -8.20 -8.61
C ALA A 19 1.81 -9.49 -8.29
N ASN A 20 2.41 -10.66 -8.52
CA ASN A 20 1.80 -11.94 -8.16
C ASN A 20 1.91 -12.23 -6.66
N GLU A 21 3.01 -11.84 -6.02
CA GLU A 21 3.22 -11.99 -4.58
C GLU A 21 2.34 -11.00 -3.81
N ILE A 22 2.29 -9.74 -4.26
CA ILE A 22 1.41 -8.71 -3.66
C ILE A 22 -0.06 -9.15 -3.70
N ARG A 23 -0.51 -9.80 -4.77
CA ARG A 23 -1.90 -10.32 -4.86
C ARG A 23 -2.20 -11.48 -3.91
N ARG A 24 -1.19 -12.14 -3.37
CA ARG A 24 -1.35 -13.26 -2.42
C ARG A 24 -1.30 -12.81 -0.96
N CYS A 25 -0.99 -11.54 -0.71
CA CYS A 25 -0.96 -11.00 0.64
C CYS A 25 -2.37 -10.99 1.27
N ARG A 26 -2.42 -11.00 2.59
CA ARG A 26 -3.68 -10.99 3.34
C ARG A 26 -4.02 -9.64 3.94
N ARG A 27 -3.09 -8.68 3.89
CA ARG A 27 -3.24 -7.35 4.49
C ARG A 27 -2.24 -6.38 3.90
N LEU A 28 -2.70 -5.14 3.70
CA LEU A 28 -1.87 -4.01 3.30
C LEU A 28 -1.60 -3.12 4.52
N ILE A 29 -0.36 -2.66 4.68
CA ILE A 29 0.04 -1.74 5.75
C ILE A 29 0.69 -0.51 5.09
N LEU A 30 0.00 0.63 5.14
CA LEU A 30 0.51 1.91 4.65
C LEU A 30 1.22 2.62 5.81
N ILE A 31 2.53 2.84 5.69
CA ILE A 31 3.37 3.44 6.74
C ILE A 31 3.93 4.76 6.22
N ALA A 32 3.66 5.86 6.91
CA ALA A 32 4.03 7.20 6.44
C ALA A 32 4.09 8.23 7.57
N CYS A 33 4.62 9.42 7.27
CA CYS A 33 4.66 10.58 8.17
C CYS A 33 3.98 11.81 7.54
N GLY A 34 3.48 12.72 8.37
CA GLY A 34 3.01 14.05 7.95
C GLY A 34 1.99 14.01 6.80
N THR A 35 2.26 14.75 5.72
CA THR A 35 1.39 14.80 4.54
C THR A 35 1.25 13.46 3.83
N SER A 36 2.30 12.64 3.83
CA SER A 36 2.30 11.31 3.21
C SER A 36 1.37 10.35 3.97
N TYR A 37 1.24 10.50 5.29
CA TYR A 37 0.21 9.81 6.09
C TYR A 37 -1.20 10.23 5.67
N HIS A 38 -1.43 11.53 5.46
CA HIS A 38 -2.74 12.00 4.97
C HIS A 38 -3.08 11.47 3.57
N SER A 39 -2.09 11.33 2.66
CA SER A 39 -2.30 10.67 1.37
C SER A 39 -2.71 9.21 1.53
N ALA A 40 -2.07 8.48 2.46
CA ALA A 40 -2.44 7.11 2.77
C ALA A 40 -3.88 6.99 3.25
N VAL A 41 -4.29 7.85 4.21
CA VAL A 41 -5.68 7.92 4.71
C VAL A 41 -6.66 8.21 3.57
N ALA A 42 -6.35 9.16 2.68
CA ALA A 42 -7.21 9.51 1.56
C ALA A 42 -7.43 8.34 0.57
N THR A 43 -6.42 7.48 0.39
CA THR A 43 -6.49 6.32 -0.52
C THR A 43 -7.01 5.04 0.13
N ARG A 44 -7.16 5.01 1.46
CA ARG A 44 -7.49 3.80 2.22
C ARG A 44 -8.75 3.12 1.69
N GLN A 45 -9.85 3.86 1.60
CA GLN A 45 -11.14 3.31 1.18
C GLN A 45 -11.08 2.73 -0.24
N LEU A 46 -10.38 3.43 -1.15
CA LEU A 46 -10.22 2.97 -2.52
C LEU A 46 -9.39 1.67 -2.60
N LEU A 47 -8.35 1.56 -1.77
CA LEU A 47 -7.54 0.33 -1.69
C LEU A 47 -8.33 -0.82 -1.07
N GLU A 48 -9.11 -0.57 -0.01
CA GLU A 48 -10.00 -1.58 0.59
C GLU A 48 -11.02 -2.09 -0.45
N GLU A 49 -11.66 -1.20 -1.21
CA GLU A 49 -12.65 -1.54 -2.25
C GLU A 49 -12.03 -2.34 -3.40
N LEU A 50 -10.89 -1.90 -3.93
CA LEU A 50 -10.28 -2.52 -5.11
C LEU A 50 -9.52 -3.82 -4.82
N SER A 51 -9.00 -3.96 -3.60
CA SER A 51 -8.23 -5.15 -3.22
C SER A 51 -9.02 -6.18 -2.42
N GLU A 52 -10.14 -5.78 -1.82
CA GLU A 52 -10.92 -6.59 -0.86
C GLU A 52 -10.08 -7.09 0.33
N LEU A 53 -8.96 -6.42 0.63
CA LEU A 53 -8.07 -6.74 1.74
C LEU A 53 -8.21 -5.71 2.87
N PRO A 54 -7.94 -6.11 4.13
CA PRO A 54 -7.73 -5.16 5.21
C PRO A 54 -6.57 -4.21 4.89
N VAL A 55 -6.82 -2.90 5.00
CA VAL A 55 -5.81 -1.85 4.82
C VAL A 55 -5.61 -1.10 6.14
N MET A 56 -4.43 -1.25 6.73
CA MET A 56 -4.00 -0.48 7.90
C MET A 56 -3.23 0.76 7.45
N VAL A 57 -3.45 1.88 8.11
CA VAL A 57 -2.71 3.13 7.87
C VAL A 57 -2.09 3.56 9.18
N GLU A 58 -0.76 3.67 9.18
CA GLU A 58 0.04 3.80 10.39
C GLU A 58 0.98 4.99 10.28
N LEU A 59 1.02 5.79 11.36
CA LEU A 59 2.03 6.84 11.50
C LEU A 59 3.36 6.18 11.81
N ALA A 60 4.42 6.46 11.04
CA ALA A 60 5.64 5.66 11.11
C ALA A 60 6.32 5.69 12.49
N SER A 61 6.27 6.80 13.22
CA SER A 61 6.81 6.88 14.58
C SER A 61 6.04 5.95 15.55
N ASP A 62 4.71 6.04 15.56
CA ASP A 62 3.86 5.21 16.42
C ASP A 62 3.96 3.72 16.04
N PHE A 63 4.07 3.41 14.75
CA PHE A 63 4.26 2.05 14.26
C PHE A 63 5.50 1.37 14.87
N LEU A 64 6.62 2.11 14.93
CA LEU A 64 7.88 1.66 15.52
C LEU A 64 7.77 1.58 17.05
N ASP A 65 7.23 2.62 17.69
CA ASP A 65 7.13 2.69 19.16
C ASP A 65 6.30 1.53 19.73
N ARG A 66 5.23 1.13 19.05
CA ARG A 66 4.38 0.00 19.46
C ARG A 66 4.97 -1.37 19.15
N ASN A 67 6.08 -1.46 18.42
CA ASN A 67 6.59 -2.72 17.86
C ASN A 67 5.48 -3.51 17.15
N THR A 68 4.78 -2.84 16.24
CA THR A 68 3.55 -3.35 15.61
C THR A 68 3.80 -4.72 14.93
N PRO A 69 2.99 -5.76 15.18
CA PRO A 69 3.19 -7.08 14.58
C PRO A 69 3.03 -7.08 13.06
N VAL A 70 4.06 -7.59 12.37
CA VAL A 70 4.09 -7.79 10.92
C VAL A 70 4.34 -9.27 10.61
N PHE A 71 3.57 -9.81 9.66
CA PHE A 71 3.65 -11.19 9.21
C PHE A 71 4.24 -11.28 7.80
N ARG A 72 4.62 -12.50 7.38
CA ARG A 72 5.25 -12.74 6.08
C ARG A 72 4.31 -12.52 4.89
N ASP A 73 3.01 -12.57 5.13
CA ASP A 73 1.95 -12.37 4.15
C ASP A 73 1.34 -10.96 4.22
N ASP A 74 1.98 -10.03 4.94
CA ASP A 74 1.68 -8.61 4.87
C ASP A 74 2.46 -7.95 3.73
N VAL A 75 1.84 -6.97 3.07
CA VAL A 75 2.53 -6.05 2.17
C VAL A 75 2.58 -4.68 2.81
N CYS A 76 3.79 -4.25 3.16
CA CYS A 76 4.06 -2.92 3.70
C CYS A 76 4.39 -1.94 2.57
N ILE A 77 3.68 -0.82 2.50
CA ILE A 77 3.90 0.26 1.55
C ILE A 77 4.39 1.49 2.34
N PHE A 78 5.61 1.90 2.04
CA PHE A 78 6.22 3.08 2.66
C PHE A 78 5.98 4.30 1.77
N ILE A 79 5.35 5.34 2.31
CA ILE A 79 5.00 6.55 1.57
C ILE A 79 5.78 7.70 2.19
N SER A 80 6.61 8.34 1.37
CA SER A 80 7.44 9.49 1.74
C SER A 80 7.23 10.62 0.77
#